data_AF-A0A9J6GU96-F1
#
_entry.id   AF-A0A9J6GU96-F1
#
_cell.length_a   1.000
_cell.length_b   1.000
_cell.length_c   1.000
_cell.angle_alpha   90.00
_cell.angle_beta   90.00
_cell.angle_gamma   90.00
#
_symmetry.space_group_name_H-M   'P 1'
#
loop_
_entity.id
_entity.type
_entity.pdbx_description
1 polymer ?
#
loop_
_entity_poly.entity_id
_entity_poly.type
_entity_poly.pdbx_seq_one_letter_code
_entity_poly.pdbx_strand_id
1 'polypeptide(L)'
;MKICRKTKNERHKWGEDLRVLKVVKVPGFGISNESNKDTLHVFSGASTSAHESAVYMRADTAIGIMTRLVITNTRVAPVKTLALRRLELLGVLRAVR
;
A
#
# COMPACT_ATOMS: atom_id res chain seq x y z
N MET A 1 13.92 12.47 -26.25
CA MET A 1 12.68 11.82 -25.75
C MET A 1 11.64 12.89 -25.46
N LYS A 2 10.52 12.92 -26.21
CA LYS A 2 9.44 13.89 -26.03
C LYS A 2 8.52 13.41 -24.90
N ILE A 3 8.61 14.01 -23.72
CA ILE A 3 7.69 13.73 -22.61
C ILE A 3 6.33 14.35 -22.98
N CYS A 4 5.30 13.52 -23.11
CA CYS A 4 3.96 13.88 -23.57
C CYS A 4 3.30 14.89 -22.61
N ARG A 5 2.89 16.07 -23.12
CA ARG A 5 2.26 17.17 -22.35
C ARG A 5 1.02 16.73 -21.53
N LYS A 6 0.34 15.64 -21.89
CA LYS A 6 -0.80 15.10 -21.13
C LYS A 6 -0.42 14.72 -19.68
N THR A 7 0.78 14.17 -19.48
CA THR A 7 1.25 13.71 -18.15
C THR A 7 1.45 14.84 -17.15
N LYS A 8 1.66 16.08 -17.61
CA LYS A 8 1.95 17.22 -16.72
C LYS A 8 0.68 17.73 -16.02
N ASN A 9 -0.43 17.79 -16.75
CA ASN A 9 -1.72 18.22 -16.18
C ASN A 9 -2.31 17.15 -15.25
N GLU A 10 -2.13 15.86 -15.58
CA GLU A 10 -2.55 14.74 -14.73
C GLU A 10 -1.81 14.75 -13.38
N ARG A 11 -0.49 15.02 -13.38
CA ARG A 11 0.29 15.18 -12.14
C ARG A 11 -0.18 16.34 -11.28
N HIS A 12 -0.50 17.48 -11.89
CA HIS A 12 -1.02 18.63 -11.14
C HIS A 12 -2.37 18.32 -10.51
N LYS A 13 -3.27 17.67 -11.26
CA LYS A 13 -4.57 17.25 -10.74
C LYS A 13 -4.42 16.24 -9.59
N TRP A 14 -3.55 15.24 -9.74
CA TRP A 14 -3.20 14.31 -8.66
C TRP A 14 -2.61 15.00 -7.43
N GLY A 15 -1.78 16.03 -7.63
CA GLY A 15 -1.22 16.84 -6.55
C GLY A 15 -2.27 17.61 -5.76
N GLU A 16 -3.33 18.08 -6.42
CA GLU A 16 -4.48 18.72 -5.78
C GLU A 16 -5.38 17.69 -5.08
N ASP A 17 -5.66 16.55 -5.72
CA ASP A 17 -6.45 15.46 -5.12
C ASP A 17 -5.78 14.89 -3.86
N LEU A 18 -4.44 14.89 -3.80
CA LEU A 18 -3.67 14.54 -2.59
C LEU A 18 -3.97 15.46 -1.40
N ARG A 19 -4.34 16.72 -1.62
CA ARG A 19 -4.74 17.63 -0.53
C ARG A 19 -6.07 17.21 0.10
N VAL A 20 -6.96 16.62 -0.70
CA VAL A 20 -8.26 16.10 -0.26
C VAL A 20 -8.10 14.80 0.54
N LEU A 21 -6.99 14.08 0.35
CA LEU A 21 -6.71 12.83 1.05
C LEU A 21 -6.64 12.97 2.59
N LYS A 22 -6.38 14.18 3.11
CA LYS A 22 -6.46 14.48 4.56
C LYS A 22 -7.84 14.20 5.16
N VAL A 23 -8.90 14.21 4.36
CA VAL A 23 -10.29 13.99 4.78
C VAL A 23 -10.69 12.50 4.70
N VAL A 24 -9.84 11.65 4.12
CA VAL A 24 -10.10 10.22 4.03
C VAL A 24 -9.83 9.58 5.38
N LYS A 25 -10.90 9.36 6.14
CA LYS A 25 -10.85 8.48 7.31
C LYS A 25 -10.73 7.05 6.81
N VAL A 26 -9.61 6.40 7.11
CA VAL A 26 -9.49 4.95 6.95
C VAL A 26 -10.45 4.34 7.97
N PRO A 27 -11.50 3.61 7.54
CA PRO A 27 -12.45 3.01 8.47
C PRO A 27 -11.69 2.07 9.40
N GLY A 28 -11.78 2.33 10.71
CA GLY A 28 -11.22 1.47 11.74
C GLY A 28 -11.71 0.04 11.57
N PHE A 29 -10.79 -0.90 11.70
CA PHE A 29 -11.01 -2.29 11.37
C PHE A 29 -11.39 -3.10 12.62
N GLY A 30 -12.35 -4.02 12.47
CA GLY A 30 -12.64 -5.07 13.44
C GLY A 30 -12.64 -6.42 12.71
N ILE A 31 -11.89 -7.39 13.24
CA ILE A 31 -11.97 -8.79 12.78
C ILE A 31 -13.38 -9.26 13.15
N SER A 32 -14.19 -9.59 12.15
CA SER A 32 -15.47 -10.23 12.43
C SER A 32 -15.19 -11.64 12.92
N ASN A 33 -15.51 -11.94 14.18
CA ASN A 33 -15.40 -13.28 14.75
C ASN A 33 -16.26 -14.34 14.03
N GLU A 34 -17.10 -13.91 13.09
CA GLU A 34 -18.03 -14.76 12.33
C GLU A 34 -17.48 -15.21 10.97
N SER A 35 -16.34 -14.66 10.52
CA SER A 35 -15.75 -14.99 9.23
C SER A 35 -14.75 -16.14 9.35
N ASN A 36 -15.14 -17.32 8.84
CA ASN A 36 -14.26 -18.50 8.79
C ASN A 36 -13.14 -18.39 7.73
N LYS A 37 -13.02 -17.28 6.96
CA LYS A 37 -12.10 -17.15 5.81
C LYS A 37 -11.47 -15.76 5.64
N ASP A 38 -11.28 -15.02 6.72
CA ASP A 38 -10.53 -13.75 6.62
C ASP A 38 -9.07 -14.03 6.24
N THR A 39 -8.62 -13.46 5.11
CA THR A 39 -7.24 -13.58 4.63
C THR A 39 -6.56 -12.23 4.55
N LEU A 40 -5.28 -12.19 4.93
CA LEU A 40 -4.42 -11.03 4.75
C LEU A 40 -3.57 -11.20 3.49
N HIS A 41 -3.68 -10.26 2.58
CA HIS A 41 -2.87 -10.16 1.37
C HIS A 41 -1.85 -9.04 1.54
N VAL A 42 -0.58 -9.43 1.59
CA VAL A 42 0.54 -8.49 1.69
C VAL A 42 1.15 -8.30 0.30
N PHE A 43 1.19 -7.05 -0.15
CA PHE A 43 1.94 -6.64 -1.32
C PHE A 43 3.17 -5.88 -0.85
N SER A 44 4.33 -6.15 -1.44
CA SER A 44 5.54 -5.38 -1.18
C SER A 44 6.21 -4.99 -2.48
N GLY A 45 6.70 -3.76 -2.50
CA GLY A 45 7.50 -3.18 -3.58
C GLY A 45 8.78 -2.61 -3.00
N ALA A 46 9.81 -2.51 -3.82
CA ALA A 46 11.01 -1.81 -3.44
C ALA A 46 11.69 -1.16 -4.64
N SER A 47 12.50 -0.17 -4.33
CA SER A 47 13.41 0.53 -5.22
C SER A 47 14.74 0.75 -4.50
N THR A 48 15.75 1.25 -5.19
CA THR A 48 17.03 1.59 -4.57
C THR A 48 16.94 2.72 -3.55
N SER A 49 15.85 3.50 -3.56
CA SER A 49 15.65 4.66 -2.68
C SER A 49 14.66 4.39 -1.54
N ALA A 50 13.77 3.41 -1.67
CA ALA A 50 12.74 3.11 -0.66
C ALA A 50 12.23 1.67 -0.79
N HIS A 51 11.70 1.14 0.29
CA HIS A 51 10.89 -0.06 0.27
C HIS A 51 9.50 0.23 0.82
N GLU A 52 8.50 -0.44 0.26
CA GLU A 52 7.11 -0.28 0.61
C GLU A 52 6.39 -1.60 0.79
N SER A 53 5.32 -1.56 1.58
CA SER A 53 4.35 -2.63 1.69
C SER A 53 2.94 -2.11 1.96
N ALA A 54 1.96 -2.87 1.47
CA ALA A 54 0.54 -2.62 1.67
C ALA A 54 -0.15 -3.93 2.06
N VAL A 55 -0.93 -3.90 3.13
CA VAL A 55 -1.65 -5.04 3.66
C VAL A 55 -3.14 -4.84 3.43
N TYR A 56 -3.72 -5.71 2.62
CA TYR A 56 -5.16 -5.77 2.40
C TYR A 56 -5.73 -6.93 3.19
N MET A 57 -6.84 -6.69 3.86
CA MET A 57 -7.67 -7.78 4.34
C MET A 57 -8.74 -8.08 3.30
N ARG A 58 -8.95 -9.36 3.05
CA ARG A 58 -10.06 -9.91 2.29
C ARG A 58 -10.95 -10.68 3.26
N ALA A 59 -12.22 -10.28 3.34
CA ALA A 59 -13.24 -10.94 4.13
C ALA A 59 -14.33 -11.46 3.20
N ASP A 60 -14.76 -12.70 3.42
CA ASP A 60 -15.95 -13.25 2.78
C ASP A 60 -17.18 -12.83 3.59
N THR A 61 -18.00 -11.96 3.04
CA THR A 61 -19.26 -11.50 3.66
C THR A 61 -20.46 -12.18 2.99
N ALA A 62 -21.62 -12.15 3.65
CA ALA A 62 -22.87 -12.70 3.08
C ALA A 62 -23.26 -12.07 1.71
N ILE A 63 -22.75 -10.88 1.42
CA ILE A 63 -23.03 -10.11 0.20
C ILE A 63 -21.92 -10.31 -0.86
N GLY A 64 -20.78 -10.88 -0.49
CA GLY A 64 -19.64 -11.12 -1.39
C GLY A 64 -18.27 -10.88 -0.74
N ILE A 65 -17.23 -10.75 -1.56
CA ILE A 65 -15.87 -10.55 -1.09
C ILE A 65 -15.63 -9.06 -0.86
N MET A 66 -15.30 -8.69 0.38
CA MET A 66 -14.89 -7.34 0.72
C MET A 66 -13.38 -7.27 0.91
N THR A 67 -12.71 -6.35 0.22
CA THR A 67 -11.30 -6.06 0.46
C THR A 67 -11.12 -4.66 1.05
N ARG A 68 -10.27 -4.54 2.07
CA ARG A 68 -9.94 -3.25 2.70
C ARG A 68 -8.45 -3.14 2.92
N LEU A 69 -7.90 -1.96 2.62
CA LEU A 69 -6.53 -1.61 2.97
C LEU A 69 -6.45 -1.36 4.47
N VAL A 70 -5.64 -2.14 5.17
CA VAL A 70 -5.51 -2.07 6.63
C VAL A 70 -4.27 -1.28 7.02
N ILE A 71 -3.13 -1.57 6.38
CA ILE A 71 -1.83 -0.97 6.71
C ILE A 71 -1.09 -0.64 5.42
N THR A 72 -0.42 0.51 5.41
CA THR A 72 0.63 0.85 4.45
C THR A 72 1.90 1.24 5.20
N ASN A 73 3.03 0.71 4.79
CA ASN A 73 4.33 1.04 5.38
C ASN A 73 5.30 1.41 4.26
N THR A 74 5.84 2.62 4.30
CA THR A 74 6.84 3.11 3.34
C THR A 74 8.05 3.61 4.12
N ARG A 75 9.25 3.20 3.69
CA ARG A 75 10.51 3.62 4.33
C ARG A 75 11.59 3.86 3.30
N VAL A 76 12.44 4.83 3.56
CA VAL A 76 13.63 5.10 2.76
C VAL A 76 14.59 3.91 2.89
N ALA A 77 15.21 3.54 1.77
CA ALA A 77 16.19 2.47 1.74
C ALA A 77 17.39 2.82 2.64
N PRO A 78 18.01 1.83 3.31
CA PRO A 78 19.19 2.08 4.12
C PRO A 78 20.30 2.75 3.31
N VAL A 79 21.10 3.59 3.99
CA VAL A 79 22.25 4.27 3.37
C VAL A 79 23.24 3.26 2.78
N LYS A 80 23.36 2.08 3.41
CA LYS A 80 24.09 0.95 2.83
C LYS A 80 23.28 0.36 1.69
N THR A 81 23.86 0.36 0.49
CA THR A 81 23.25 -0.22 -0.70
C THR A 81 22.94 -1.70 -0.46
N LEU A 82 21.66 -2.04 -0.48
CA LEU A 82 21.19 -3.42 -0.41
C LEU A 82 20.71 -3.87 -1.79
N ALA A 83 20.84 -5.17 -2.07
CA ALA A 83 20.23 -5.76 -3.25
C ALA A 83 18.71 -5.57 -3.23
N LEU A 84 18.09 -5.37 -4.40
CA LEU A 84 16.65 -5.13 -4.54
C LEU A 84 15.81 -6.19 -3.80
N ARG A 85 16.14 -7.48 -3.96
CA ARG A 85 15.48 -8.59 -3.28
C ARG A 85 15.50 -8.48 -1.74
N ARG A 86 16.56 -7.91 -1.17
CA ARG A 86 16.64 -7.68 0.29
C ARG A 86 15.73 -6.54 0.73
N LEU A 87 15.58 -5.51 -0.09
CA LEU A 87 14.66 -4.41 0.19
C LEU A 87 13.21 -4.86 0.09
N GLU A 88 12.86 -5.68 -0.89
CA GLU A 88 11.53 -6.32 -0.99
C GLU A 88 11.25 -7.18 0.25
N LEU A 89 12.21 -8.02 0.67
CA LEU A 89 12.07 -8.83 1.88
C LEU A 89 11.87 -7.96 3.14
N LEU A 90 12.62 -6.85 3.26
CA LEU A 90 12.45 -5.91 4.37
C LEU A 90 11.06 -5.25 4.37
N GLY A 91 10.53 -4.91 3.19
CA GLY A 91 9.17 -4.38 3.04
C GLY A 91 8.11 -5.37 3.53
N VAL A 92 8.21 -6.65 3.15
CA VAL A 92 7.32 -7.72 3.63
C VAL A 92 7.45 -7.91 5.15
N LEU A 93 8.66 -8.01 5.68
CA LEU A 93 8.88 -8.18 7.12
C LEU A 93 8.27 -7.04 7.94
N ARG A 94 8.30 -5.81 7.40
CA ARG A 94 7.68 -4.62 8.01
C ARG A 94 6.17 -4.56 7.89
N ALA A 95 5.58 -5.37 7.01
CA ALA A 95 4.14 -5.49 6.87
C ALA A 95 3.54 -6.46 7.90
N VAL A 96 4.32 -7.48 8.28
CA VAL A 96 3.91 -8.57 9.19
C VAL A 96 4.19 -8.24 10.66
N ARG A 97 5.21 -7.42 10.93
CA ARG A 97 5.63 -7.04 12.29
C ARG A 97 5.02 -5.73 12.75
#